data_AF-A0A959W2D4-F1
#
_entry.id   AF-A0A959W2D4-F1
#
_cell.length_a   1.000
_cell.length_b   1.000
_cell.length_c   1.000
_cell.angle_alpha   90.00
_cell.angle_beta   90.00
_cell.angle_gamma   90.00
#
_symmetry.space_group_name_H-M   'P 1'
#
loop_
_entity.id
_entity.type
_entity.pdbx_description
1 polymer ?
#
loop_
_entity_poly.entity_id
_entity_poly.type
_entity_poly.pdbx_seq_one_letter_code
_entity_poly.pdbx_strand_id
1 'polypeptide(L)'
;TATWMLVFNNLGSVSENLGLHLGSDETYRLWFVSHEQLPNWAFSFGLGMAAALLWVRISSSGKLRSKVEKRVGPVALVALVATLVSGWFASEGFALWHSVTWSMTFSASLAVLMLSVTFLPTRWQRPFISQKVRQLGDISYGIYLSHYVFITLTVSALALPQDGSLEGLLILVAIVLPCSVLYGYLSARFLEQPIRRWARKFGRRGEA
;
A
#
# COMPACT_ATOMS: atom_id res chain seq x y z
N THR A 1 5.56 6.64 -18.36
CA THR A 1 4.38 5.77 -18.19
C THR A 1 3.73 5.36 -19.50
N ALA A 2 3.38 6.29 -20.41
CA ALA A 2 2.83 5.94 -21.72
C ALA A 2 3.72 4.97 -22.52
N THR A 3 5.03 5.21 -22.54
CA THR A 3 6.01 4.30 -23.14
C THR A 3 6.04 2.92 -22.49
N TRP A 4 5.87 2.83 -21.16
CA TRP A 4 5.81 1.56 -20.44
C TRP A 4 4.58 0.76 -20.86
N MET A 5 3.40 1.39 -20.82
CA MET A 5 2.15 0.77 -21.26
C MET A 5 2.23 0.34 -22.73
N LEU A 6 2.81 1.18 -23.58
CA LEU A 6 3.00 0.86 -25.01
C LEU A 6 3.88 -0.38 -25.19
N VAL A 7 5.01 -0.46 -24.47
CA VAL A 7 5.91 -1.61 -24.53
C VAL A 7 5.21 -2.89 -24.08
N PHE A 8 4.50 -2.86 -22.94
CA PHE A 8 3.85 -4.07 -22.42
C PHE A 8 2.59 -4.47 -23.19
N ASN A 9 1.85 -3.53 -23.78
CA ASN A 9 0.74 -3.84 -24.67
C ASN A 9 1.21 -4.44 -26.00
N ASN A 10 2.48 -4.24 -26.37
CA ASN A 10 3.09 -4.80 -27.58
C ASN A 10 4.19 -5.81 -27.23
N LEU A 11 4.15 -6.43 -26.05
CA LEU A 11 5.26 -7.21 -25.52
C LEU A 11 5.69 -8.34 -26.45
N GLY A 12 4.74 -9.01 -27.13
CA GLY A 12 5.03 -10.05 -28.12
C GLY A 12 5.82 -9.54 -29.33
N SER A 13 5.43 -8.39 -29.89
CA SER A 13 6.16 -7.79 -31.01
C SER A 13 7.52 -7.25 -30.57
N VAL A 14 7.60 -6.64 -29.38
CA VAL A 14 8.88 -6.18 -28.82
C VAL A 14 9.81 -7.36 -28.58
N SER A 15 9.33 -8.47 -28.03
CA SER A 15 10.15 -9.65 -27.76
C SER A 15 10.62 -10.32 -29.05
N GLU A 16 9.76 -10.45 -30.05
CA GLU A 16 10.12 -10.98 -31.37
C GLU A 16 11.22 -10.14 -32.04
N ASN A 17 11.09 -8.81 -32.04
CA ASN A 17 12.10 -7.90 -32.58
C ASN A 17 13.43 -7.93 -31.82
N LEU A 18 13.42 -8.32 -30.54
CA LEU A 18 14.62 -8.50 -29.72
C LEU A 18 15.21 -9.92 -29.81
N GLY A 19 14.60 -10.83 -30.58
CA GLY A 19 15.00 -12.24 -30.63
C GLY A 19 14.74 -12.99 -29.32
N LEU A 20 13.91 -12.43 -28.44
CA LEU A 20 13.46 -13.05 -27.20
C LEU A 20 12.21 -13.86 -27.51
N HIS A 21 12.38 -15.14 -27.82
CA HIS A 21 11.26 -16.05 -28.08
C HIS A 21 10.51 -16.40 -26.78
N LEU A 22 9.74 -15.44 -26.27
CA LEU A 22 8.91 -15.63 -25.07
C LEU A 22 7.70 -16.50 -25.43
N GLY A 23 7.48 -17.57 -24.67
CA GLY A 23 6.24 -18.33 -24.76
C GLY A 23 5.05 -17.51 -24.28
N SER A 24 3.83 -17.87 -24.71
CA SER A 24 2.59 -17.18 -24.35
C SER A 24 2.44 -17.00 -22.83
N ASP A 25 2.76 -18.03 -22.06
CA ASP A 25 2.63 -18.03 -20.60
C ASP A 25 3.56 -17.00 -19.96
N GLU A 26 4.78 -16.85 -20.49
CA GLU A 26 5.75 -15.89 -20.01
C GLU A 26 5.37 -14.46 -20.41
N THR A 27 4.81 -14.28 -21.60
CA THR A 27 4.25 -12.99 -22.04
C THR A 27 3.12 -12.54 -21.12
N TYR A 28 2.18 -13.43 -20.77
CA TYR A 28 1.10 -13.12 -19.83
C TYR A 28 1.63 -12.82 -18.42
N ARG A 29 2.59 -13.60 -17.93
CA ARG A 29 3.22 -13.37 -16.63
C ARG A 29 3.90 -12.01 -16.57
N LEU A 30 4.70 -11.66 -17.57
CA LEU A 30 5.40 -10.38 -17.65
C LEU A 30 4.43 -9.22 -17.82
N TRP A 31 3.38 -9.39 -18.63
CA TRP A 31 2.32 -8.40 -18.78
C TRP A 31 1.62 -8.14 -17.44
N PHE A 32 1.21 -9.21 -16.74
CA PHE A 32 0.54 -9.12 -15.44
C PHE A 32 1.43 -8.46 -14.38
N VAL A 33 2.67 -8.94 -14.21
CA VAL A 33 3.64 -8.33 -13.28
C VAL A 33 3.87 -6.86 -13.61
N SER A 34 3.94 -6.51 -14.89
CA SER A 34 4.27 -5.15 -15.33
C SER A 34 3.08 -4.20 -15.39
N HIS A 35 1.85 -4.71 -15.31
CA HIS A 35 0.63 -3.91 -15.14
C HIS A 35 0.26 -3.75 -13.66
N GLU A 36 0.33 -4.83 -12.89
CA GLU A 36 -0.13 -4.85 -11.50
C GLU A 36 0.94 -4.35 -10.53
N GLN A 37 2.21 -4.72 -10.74
CA GLN A 37 3.28 -4.39 -9.79
C GLN A 37 4.04 -3.12 -10.21
N LEU A 38 4.15 -2.83 -11.50
CA LEU A 38 4.88 -1.68 -12.01
C LEU A 38 3.98 -0.75 -12.83
N PRO A 39 4.15 0.58 -12.77
CA PRO A 39 5.05 1.32 -11.89
C PRO A 39 4.47 1.57 -10.48
N ASN A 40 3.21 1.24 -10.22
CA ASN A 40 2.47 1.71 -9.05
C ASN A 40 3.07 1.27 -7.71
N TRP A 41 3.37 -0.01 -7.52
CA TRP A 41 3.91 -0.49 -6.26
C TRP A 41 5.32 0.01 -6.01
N ALA A 42 6.20 -0.10 -7.01
CA ALA A 42 7.58 0.38 -6.89
C ALA A 42 7.62 1.89 -6.58
N PHE A 43 6.73 2.67 -7.21
CA PHE A 43 6.61 4.09 -6.94
C PHE A 43 6.15 4.38 -5.50
N SER A 44 5.06 3.72 -5.06
CA SER A 44 4.53 3.86 -3.69
C SER A 44 5.57 3.46 -2.64
N PHE A 45 6.27 2.36 -2.88
CA PHE A 45 7.35 1.88 -2.01
C PHE A 45 8.51 2.88 -1.94
N GLY A 46 8.96 3.38 -3.10
CA GLY A 46 10.00 4.40 -3.17
C GLY A 46 9.63 5.70 -2.46
N LEU A 47 8.38 6.14 -2.57
CA LEU A 47 7.87 7.30 -1.83
C LEU A 47 7.86 7.07 -0.31
N GLY A 48 7.46 5.87 0.14
CA GLY A 48 7.52 5.51 1.56
C GLY A 48 8.95 5.54 2.11
N MET A 49 9.91 4.98 1.36
CA MET A 49 11.33 5.05 1.73
C MET A 49 11.85 6.50 1.76
N ALA A 50 11.53 7.30 0.74
CA ALA A 50 11.94 8.70 0.69
C ALA A 50 11.35 9.51 1.86
N ALA A 51 10.07 9.29 2.19
CA ALA A 51 9.44 9.91 3.35
C ALA A 51 10.14 9.52 4.66
N ALA A 52 10.51 8.25 4.84
CA ALA A 52 11.26 7.81 6.02
C ALA A 52 12.65 8.46 6.12
N LEU A 53 13.39 8.55 5.00
CA LEU A 53 14.70 9.22 4.97
C LEU A 53 14.58 10.72 5.29
N LEU A 54 13.57 11.39 4.73
CA LEU A 54 13.27 12.79 5.03
C LEU A 54 12.91 12.97 6.50
N TRP A 55 12.10 12.07 7.06
CA TRP A 55 11.74 12.09 8.47
C TRP A 55 12.98 12.02 9.37
N VAL A 56 13.90 11.10 9.12
CA VAL A 56 15.17 10.98 9.89
C VAL A 56 15.98 12.28 9.80
N ARG A 57 16.15 12.82 8.58
CA ARG A 57 16.94 14.03 8.32
C ARG A 57 16.35 15.29 8.95
N ILE A 58 15.02 15.44 8.93
CA ILE A 58 14.34 16.57 9.54
C ILE A 58 14.36 16.45 11.07
N SER A 59 14.12 15.25 11.58
CA SER A 59 14.05 15.00 13.02
C SER A 59 15.39 15.17 13.73
N SER A 60 16.50 14.93 13.05
CA SER A 60 17.85 15.14 13.59
C SER A 60 18.30 16.62 13.63
N SER A 61 17.58 17.53 12.95
CA SER A 61 17.93 18.94 12.85
C SER A 61 16.87 19.85 13.46
N GLY A 62 17.09 20.35 14.68
CA GLY A 62 16.12 21.21 15.39
C GLY A 62 15.73 22.49 14.62
N LYS A 63 16.68 23.10 13.89
CA LYS A 63 16.40 24.27 13.03
C LYS A 63 15.50 23.91 11.85
N LEU A 64 15.71 22.75 11.21
CA LEU A 64 14.89 22.32 10.08
C LEU A 64 13.49 21.90 10.55
N ARG A 65 13.44 21.14 11.65
CA ARG A 65 12.20 20.70 12.30
C ARG A 65 11.28 21.88 12.62
N SER A 66 11.78 22.90 13.31
CA SER A 66 10.96 24.09 13.66
C SER A 66 10.43 24.85 12.43
N LYS A 67 11.16 24.86 11.31
CA LYS A 67 10.67 25.44 10.05
C LYS A 67 9.54 24.59 9.44
N VAL A 68 9.70 23.26 9.46
CA VAL A 68 8.69 22.31 8.93
C VAL A 68 7.41 22.36 9.77
N GLU A 69 7.52 22.33 11.10
CA GLU A 69 6.37 22.37 12.02
C GLU A 69 5.46 23.60 11.80
N LYS A 70 6.03 24.75 11.38
CA LYS A 70 5.24 25.95 11.05
C LYS A 70 4.43 25.83 9.75
N ARG A 71 4.85 24.96 8.82
CA ARG A 71 4.23 24.82 7.48
C ARG A 71 3.46 23.52 7.30
N VAL A 72 3.61 22.57 8.21
CA VAL A 72 3.08 21.21 8.02
C VAL A 72 1.55 21.15 8.03
N GLY A 73 0.87 22.06 8.73
CA GLY A 73 -0.60 22.10 8.77
C GLY A 73 -1.23 22.26 7.38
N PRO A 74 -0.95 23.35 6.65
CA PRO A 74 -1.43 23.53 5.28
C PRO A 74 -1.00 22.41 4.33
N VAL A 75 0.23 21.92 4.45
CA VAL A 75 0.73 20.81 3.62
C VAL A 75 -0.07 19.53 3.85
N ALA A 76 -0.34 19.18 5.12
CA ALA A 76 -1.17 18.03 5.47
C ALA A 76 -2.59 18.16 4.90
N LEU A 77 -3.19 19.36 4.97
CA LEU A 77 -4.52 19.61 4.43
C LEU A 77 -4.56 19.44 2.91
N VAL A 78 -3.61 20.04 2.19
CA VAL A 78 -3.51 19.90 0.73
C VAL A 78 -3.28 18.44 0.34
N ALA A 79 -2.41 17.73 1.05
CA ALA A 79 -2.15 16.32 0.81
C ALA A 79 -3.38 15.45 1.08
N LEU A 80 -4.15 15.74 2.15
CA LEU A 80 -5.41 15.07 2.44
C LEU A 80 -6.43 15.28 1.32
N VAL A 81 -6.65 16.53 0.90
CA VAL A 81 -7.57 16.84 -0.21
C VAL A 81 -7.14 16.13 -1.48
N ALA A 82 -5.85 16.17 -1.84
CA ALA A 82 -5.34 15.47 -3.01
C ALA A 82 -5.53 13.94 -2.93
N THR A 83 -5.37 13.36 -1.74
CA THR A 83 -5.62 11.92 -1.50
C THR A 83 -7.08 11.58 -1.72
N LEU A 84 -7.99 12.37 -1.13
CA LEU A 84 -9.44 12.16 -1.24
C LEU A 84 -9.93 12.34 -2.68
N VAL A 85 -9.48 13.40 -3.37
CA VAL A 85 -9.82 13.66 -4.78
C VAL A 85 -9.32 12.53 -5.67
N SER A 86 -8.07 12.09 -5.48
CA SER A 86 -7.52 10.98 -6.27
C SER A 86 -8.26 9.67 -6.01
N GLY A 87 -8.65 9.42 -4.75
CA GLY A 87 -9.46 8.25 -4.38
C GLY A 87 -10.88 8.29 -4.96
N TRP A 88 -11.50 9.48 -5.00
CA TRP A 88 -12.80 9.69 -5.64
C TRP A 88 -12.73 9.37 -7.14
N PHE A 89 -11.77 9.96 -7.86
CA PHE A 89 -11.58 9.66 -9.28
C PHE A 89 -11.21 8.21 -9.54
N ALA A 90 -10.45 7.58 -8.64
CA ALA A 90 -10.22 6.15 -8.72
C ALA A 90 -11.56 5.39 -8.63
N SER A 91 -12.48 5.78 -7.74
CA SER A 91 -13.76 5.08 -7.57
C SER A 91 -14.77 5.18 -8.73
N GLU A 92 -14.75 6.27 -9.52
CA GLU A 92 -15.80 6.58 -10.52
C GLU A 92 -15.72 5.87 -11.88
N GLY A 93 -15.00 4.75 -11.98
CA GLY A 93 -15.15 3.84 -13.14
C GLY A 93 -13.89 3.13 -13.58
N PHE A 94 -14.06 1.95 -14.18
CA PHE A 94 -12.98 1.01 -14.51
C PHE A 94 -11.82 1.66 -15.30
N ALA A 95 -12.11 2.62 -16.19
CA ALA A 95 -11.08 3.31 -16.96
C ALA A 95 -10.18 4.25 -16.12
N LEU A 96 -10.69 4.85 -15.05
CA LEU A 96 -9.93 5.74 -14.17
C LEU A 96 -9.12 4.96 -13.11
N TRP A 97 -9.59 3.78 -12.69
CA TRP A 97 -8.84 2.85 -11.83
C TRP A 97 -7.48 2.46 -12.43
N HIS A 98 -7.40 2.34 -13.77
CA HIS A 98 -6.16 2.00 -14.47
C HIS A 98 -5.30 3.23 -14.82
N SER A 99 -5.73 4.44 -14.44
CA SER A 99 -4.93 5.64 -14.66
C SER A 99 -3.76 5.66 -13.69
N VAL A 100 -2.59 5.32 -14.23
CA VAL A 100 -1.32 5.41 -13.48
C VAL A 100 -1.12 6.81 -12.90
N THR A 101 -1.55 7.87 -13.59
CA THR A 101 -1.44 9.24 -13.07
C THR A 101 -2.20 9.41 -11.75
N TRP A 102 -3.45 8.94 -11.67
CA TRP A 102 -4.25 9.05 -10.45
C TRP A 102 -3.72 8.16 -9.33
N SER A 103 -3.28 6.93 -9.66
CA SER A 103 -2.64 6.03 -8.70
C SER A 103 -1.34 6.62 -8.12
N MET A 104 -0.48 7.20 -8.97
CA MET A 104 0.75 7.86 -8.53
C MET A 104 0.43 9.12 -7.71
N THR A 105 -0.51 9.96 -8.12
CA THR A 105 -0.92 11.13 -7.34
C THR A 105 -1.50 10.74 -5.98
N PHE A 106 -2.33 9.69 -5.93
CA PHE A 106 -2.84 9.12 -4.68
C PHE A 106 -1.69 8.69 -3.77
N SER A 107 -0.75 7.91 -4.30
CA SER A 107 0.40 7.39 -3.53
C SER A 107 1.33 8.51 -3.03
N ALA A 108 1.61 9.50 -3.88
CA ALA A 108 2.41 10.67 -3.53
C ALA A 108 1.76 11.53 -2.45
N SER A 109 0.47 11.85 -2.63
CA SER A 109 -0.29 12.63 -1.65
C SER A 109 -0.43 11.90 -0.32
N LEU A 110 -0.66 10.59 -0.33
CA LEU A 110 -0.71 9.77 0.88
C LEU A 110 0.66 9.74 1.60
N ALA A 111 1.77 9.57 0.88
CA ALA A 111 3.10 9.59 1.47
C ALA A 111 3.43 10.95 2.12
N VAL A 112 3.09 12.06 1.44
CA VAL A 112 3.24 13.42 1.98
C VAL A 112 2.34 13.62 3.19
N LEU A 113 1.10 13.13 3.16
CA LEU A 113 0.16 13.20 4.27
C LEU A 113 0.71 12.46 5.49
N MET A 114 1.14 11.20 5.32
CA MET A 114 1.74 10.40 6.39
C MET A 114 2.95 11.09 7.01
N LEU A 115 3.88 11.58 6.18
CA LEU A 115 5.04 12.34 6.66
C LEU A 115 4.62 13.61 7.42
N SER A 116 3.66 14.35 6.88
CA SER A 116 3.17 15.59 7.49
C SER A 116 2.53 15.33 8.86
N VAL A 117 1.74 14.25 9.00
CA VAL A 117 1.15 13.86 10.28
C VAL A 117 2.20 13.66 11.37
N THR A 118 3.38 13.12 11.04
CA THR A 118 4.48 12.92 12.01
C THR A 118 5.06 14.21 12.60
N PHE A 119 4.83 15.37 11.97
CA PHE A 119 5.30 16.69 12.44
C PHE A 119 4.16 17.59 12.92
N LEU A 120 2.90 17.14 12.92
CA LEU A 120 1.78 17.92 13.48
C LEU A 120 1.92 18.11 15.00
N PRO A 121 1.26 19.10 15.61
CA PRO A 121 1.20 19.20 17.07
C PRO A 121 0.63 17.94 17.71
N THR A 122 1.12 17.54 18.89
CA THR A 122 0.77 16.28 19.57
C THR A 122 -0.74 16.02 19.67
N ARG A 123 -1.56 17.07 19.86
CA ARG A 123 -3.03 16.97 19.91
C ARG A 123 -3.63 16.31 18.65
N TRP A 124 -3.05 16.56 17.48
CA TRP A 124 -3.49 16.02 16.19
C TRP A 124 -2.84 14.68 15.86
N GLN A 125 -1.67 14.38 16.45
CA GLN A 125 -1.02 13.08 16.30
C GLN A 125 -1.67 11.98 17.15
N ARG A 126 -2.29 12.36 18.28
CA ARG A 126 -2.92 11.46 19.26
C ARG A 126 -3.66 10.25 18.69
N PRO A 127 -4.57 10.37 17.71
CA PRO A 127 -5.26 9.21 17.16
C PRO A 127 -4.30 8.18 16.53
N PHE A 128 -3.21 8.63 15.90
CA PHE A 128 -2.27 7.79 15.16
C PHE A 128 -1.18 7.18 16.04
N ILE A 129 -0.88 7.77 17.20
CA ILE A 129 0.19 7.31 18.11
C ILE A 129 -0.30 6.38 19.22
N SER A 130 -1.59 6.02 19.22
CA SER A 130 -2.12 5.11 20.24
C SER A 130 -1.52 3.70 20.11
N GLN A 131 -1.33 3.01 21.24
CA GLN A 131 -0.80 1.66 21.25
C GLN A 131 -1.65 0.69 20.41
N LYS A 132 -2.98 0.87 20.41
CA LYS A 132 -3.91 0.05 19.62
C LYS A 132 -3.71 0.24 18.12
N VAL A 133 -3.54 1.47 17.65
CA VAL A 133 -3.25 1.75 16.24
C VAL A 133 -1.90 1.18 15.83
N ARG A 134 -0.89 1.26 16.71
CA ARG A 134 0.41 0.63 16.46
C ARG A 134 0.30 -0.89 16.35
N GLN A 135 -0.42 -1.53 17.28
CA GLN A 135 -0.68 -2.97 17.23
C GLN A 135 -1.43 -3.38 15.96
N LEU A 136 -2.39 -2.58 15.51
CA LEU A 136 -3.09 -2.81 14.25
C LEU A 136 -2.12 -2.68 13.06
N GLY A 137 -1.24 -1.68 13.08
CA GLY A 137 -0.16 -1.54 12.10
C GLY A 137 0.77 -2.76 12.06
N ASP A 138 1.13 -3.31 13.21
CA ASP A 138 1.99 -4.49 13.32
C ASP A 138 1.39 -5.75 12.68
N ILE A 139 0.05 -5.85 12.62
CA ILE A 139 -0.68 -6.98 11.99
C ILE A 139 -1.28 -6.65 10.62
N SER A 140 -1.15 -5.39 10.17
CA SER A 140 -1.81 -4.88 8.96
C SER A 140 -1.42 -5.63 7.69
N TYR A 141 -0.17 -6.09 7.60
CA TYR A 141 0.30 -6.88 6.46
C TYR A 141 -0.41 -8.24 6.38
N GLY A 142 -0.59 -8.93 7.51
CA GLY A 142 -1.34 -10.18 7.55
C GLY A 142 -2.82 -10.00 7.21
N ILE A 143 -3.42 -8.88 7.64
CA ILE A 143 -4.80 -8.50 7.23
C ILE A 143 -4.84 -8.28 5.71
N TYR A 144 -3.90 -7.51 5.17
CA TYR A 144 -3.81 -7.23 3.74
C TYR A 144 -3.66 -8.50 2.90
N LEU A 145 -2.89 -9.50 3.34
CA LEU A 145 -2.76 -10.75 2.57
C LEU A 145 -4.01 -11.63 2.66
N SER A 146 -4.67 -11.67 3.83
CA SER A 146 -5.76 -12.62 4.08
C SER A 146 -7.15 -12.12 3.70
N HIS A 147 -7.38 -10.80 3.69
CA HIS A 147 -8.74 -10.28 3.48
C HIS A 147 -9.36 -10.71 2.15
N TYR A 148 -8.58 -10.73 1.06
CA TYR A 148 -9.09 -11.17 -0.24
C TYR A 148 -9.51 -12.65 -0.23
N VAL A 149 -8.73 -13.52 0.41
CA VAL A 149 -9.07 -14.95 0.58
C VAL A 149 -10.39 -15.09 1.34
N PHE A 150 -10.56 -14.36 2.45
CA PHE A 150 -11.80 -14.41 3.21
C PHE A 150 -13.00 -13.81 2.45
N ILE A 151 -12.80 -12.77 1.64
CA ILE A 151 -13.84 -12.25 0.73
C ILE A 151 -14.30 -13.36 -0.22
N THR A 152 -13.37 -13.98 -0.95
CA THR A 152 -13.70 -15.04 -1.92
C THR A 152 -14.40 -16.22 -1.26
N LEU A 153 -13.92 -16.66 -0.10
CA LEU A 153 -14.55 -17.76 0.66
C LEU A 153 -15.96 -17.38 1.15
N THR A 154 -16.14 -16.16 1.65
CA THR A 154 -17.45 -15.72 2.17
C THR A 154 -18.47 -15.58 1.04
N VAL A 155 -18.09 -14.93 -0.07
CA VAL A 155 -18.96 -14.75 -1.24
C VAL A 155 -19.38 -16.10 -1.82
N SER A 156 -18.43 -17.04 -1.96
CA SER A 156 -18.72 -18.37 -2.50
C SER A 156 -19.54 -19.24 -1.54
N ALA A 157 -19.21 -19.27 -0.24
CA ALA A 157 -19.88 -20.11 0.74
C ALA A 157 -21.33 -19.68 1.04
N LEU A 158 -21.60 -18.37 0.99
CA LEU A 158 -22.94 -17.81 1.27
C LEU A 158 -23.72 -17.46 -0.01
N ALA A 159 -23.14 -17.73 -1.19
CA ALA A 159 -23.71 -17.36 -2.49
C ALA A 159 -24.17 -15.89 -2.55
N LEU A 160 -23.36 -14.97 -2.01
CA LEU A 160 -23.73 -13.56 -1.90
C LEU A 160 -23.90 -12.92 -3.30
N PRO A 161 -24.98 -12.14 -3.51
CA PRO A 161 -25.13 -11.34 -4.71
C PRO A 161 -23.97 -10.35 -4.88
N GLN A 162 -23.49 -10.19 -6.12
CA GLN A 162 -22.44 -9.20 -6.47
C GLN A 162 -23.07 -7.90 -7.01
N ASP A 163 -24.16 -7.47 -6.38
CA ASP A 163 -24.97 -6.32 -6.79
C ASP A 163 -24.61 -5.02 -6.06
N GLY A 164 -23.67 -5.09 -5.11
CA GLY A 164 -23.28 -3.96 -4.28
C GLY A 164 -24.31 -3.60 -3.19
N SER A 165 -25.20 -4.53 -2.84
CA SER A 165 -26.21 -4.33 -1.78
C SER A 165 -25.58 -4.03 -0.41
N LEU A 166 -26.28 -3.21 0.39
CA LEU A 166 -25.89 -2.89 1.76
C LEU A 166 -25.84 -4.15 2.64
N GLU A 167 -26.75 -5.09 2.41
CA GLU A 167 -26.78 -6.37 3.12
C GLU A 167 -25.51 -7.18 2.85
N GLY A 168 -25.12 -7.35 1.58
CA GLY A 168 -23.86 -8.01 1.22
C GLY A 168 -22.65 -7.33 1.86
N LEU A 169 -22.61 -5.99 1.88
CA LEU A 169 -21.54 -5.23 2.55
C LEU A 169 -21.50 -5.52 4.06
N LEU A 170 -22.65 -5.51 4.74
CA LEU A 170 -22.72 -5.78 6.18
C LEU A 170 -22.27 -7.20 6.52
N ILE A 171 -22.66 -8.20 5.72
CA ILE A 171 -22.22 -9.59 5.87
C ILE A 171 -20.70 -9.68 5.68
N LEU A 172 -20.16 -9.08 4.61
CA LEU A 172 -18.72 -9.06 4.37
C LEU A 172 -17.97 -8.38 5.52
N VAL A 173 -18.41 -7.23 6.01
CA VAL A 173 -17.79 -6.56 7.16
C VAL A 173 -17.87 -7.42 8.41
N ALA A 174 -19.01 -8.06 8.68
CA ALA A 174 -19.22 -8.87 9.87
C ALA A 174 -18.37 -10.15 9.89
N ILE A 175 -17.99 -10.70 8.73
CA ILE A 175 -17.23 -11.95 8.62
C ILE A 175 -15.76 -11.69 8.27
N VAL A 176 -15.51 -10.99 7.16
CA VAL A 176 -14.16 -10.79 6.60
C VAL A 176 -13.29 -10.01 7.56
N LEU A 177 -13.80 -8.91 8.14
CA LEU A 177 -13.00 -8.06 9.01
C LEU A 177 -12.48 -8.82 10.25
N PRO A 178 -13.32 -9.48 11.08
CA PRO A 178 -12.81 -10.22 12.23
C PRO A 178 -11.94 -11.41 11.83
N CYS A 179 -12.28 -12.15 10.77
CA CYS A 179 -11.44 -13.27 10.30
C CYS A 179 -10.05 -12.80 9.86
N SER A 180 -9.97 -11.70 9.11
CA SER A 180 -8.69 -11.13 8.64
C SER A 180 -7.86 -10.58 9.78
N VAL A 181 -8.48 -9.89 10.74
CA VAL A 181 -7.81 -9.38 11.95
C VAL A 181 -7.29 -10.53 12.81
N LEU A 182 -8.10 -11.57 13.04
CA LEU A 182 -7.70 -12.74 13.79
C LEU A 182 -6.54 -13.46 13.11
N TYR A 183 -6.64 -13.70 11.80
CA TYR A 183 -5.56 -14.31 11.03
C TYR A 183 -4.28 -13.47 11.08
N GLY A 184 -4.38 -12.16 10.84
CA GLY A 184 -3.25 -11.24 10.90
C GLY A 184 -2.57 -11.25 12.27
N TYR A 185 -3.35 -11.29 13.36
CA TYR A 185 -2.84 -11.42 14.72
C TYR A 185 -2.11 -12.75 14.94
N LEU A 186 -2.73 -13.88 14.56
CA LEU A 186 -2.15 -15.21 14.73
C LEU A 186 -0.86 -15.36 13.90
N SER A 187 -0.88 -14.94 12.63
CA SER A 187 0.29 -14.93 11.76
C SER A 187 1.42 -14.10 12.35
N ALA A 188 1.14 -12.87 12.78
CA ALA A 188 2.14 -12.00 13.37
C ALA A 188 2.76 -12.63 14.64
N ARG A 189 1.92 -13.21 15.51
CA ARG A 189 2.34 -13.76 16.79
C ARG A 189 3.13 -15.06 16.66
N PHE A 190 2.66 -15.98 15.82
CA PHE A 190 3.15 -17.36 15.78
C PHE A 190 4.11 -17.65 14.61
N LEU A 191 4.11 -16.82 13.56
CA LEU A 191 5.01 -17.00 12.41
C LEU A 191 5.98 -15.83 12.28
N GLU A 192 5.49 -14.61 12.07
CA GLU A 192 6.35 -13.49 11.71
C GLU A 192 7.30 -13.08 12.84
N GLN A 193 6.79 -12.89 14.06
CA GLN A 193 7.63 -12.48 15.19
C GLN A 193 8.70 -13.52 15.56
N PRO A 194 8.40 -14.84 15.62
CA PRO A 194 9.42 -15.87 15.77
C PRO A 194 10.49 -15.83 14.67
N ILE A 195 10.08 -15.75 13.40
CA ILE A 195 11.01 -15.70 12.26
C ILE A 195 11.90 -14.45 12.33
N ARG A 196 11.33 -13.27 12.60
CA ARG A 196 12.10 -12.02 12.75
C ARG A 196 13.10 -12.09 13.92
N ARG A 197 12.71 -12.71 15.05
CA ARG A 197 13.61 -12.93 16.19
C ARG A 197 14.75 -13.88 15.82
N TRP A 198 14.45 -14.95 15.10
CA TRP A 198 15.43 -15.90 14.59
C TRP A 198 16.40 -15.20 13.63
N ALA A 199 15.91 -14.52 12.60
CA ALA A 199 16.73 -13.81 11.62
C ALA A 199 17.69 -12.78 12.26
N ARG A 200 17.22 -11.99 13.24
CA ARG A 200 18.08 -11.04 13.97
C ARG A 200 19.21 -11.70 14.76
N LYS A 201 19.02 -12.94 15.23
CA LYS A 201 20.05 -13.70 15.95
C LYS A 201 21.18 -14.13 15.01
N PHE A 202 20.87 -14.46 13.76
CA PHE A 202 21.86 -14.94 12.79
C PHE A 202 22.50 -13.80 11.99
N GLY A 203 21.78 -12.72 11.68
CA GLY A 203 22.34 -11.57 10.96
C GLY A 203 23.48 -10.87 11.71
N ARG A 204 23.42 -10.81 13.04
CA ARG A 204 24.46 -10.20 13.89
C ARG A 204 25.77 -10.99 13.98
N ARG A 205 25.81 -12.24 13.48
CA ARG A 205 27.02 -13.08 13.49
C ARG A 205 27.90 -12.89 12.25
N GLY A 206 27.41 -12.17 11.22
CA GLY A 206 28.18 -11.87 10.01
C GLY A 206 28.90 -10.51 10.05
N GLU A 207 28.71 -9.72 11.11
CA GLU A 207 29.32 -8.39 11.30
C GLU A 207 30.43 -8.38 12.36
N ALA A 208 30.79 -9.55 12.91
CA ALA A 208 31.87 -9.75 13.89
C ALA A 208 32.94 -10.68 13.30
#